data_AF-A0A1X9XMG3-F1
#
_entry.id   AF-A0A1X9XMG3-F1
#
_cell.length_a   1.000
_cell.length_b   1.000
_cell.length_c   1.000
_cell.angle_alpha   90.00
_cell.angle_beta   90.00
_cell.angle_gamma   90.00
#
_symmetry.space_group_name_H-M   'P 1'
#
loop_
_entity.id
_entity.type
_entity.pdbx_description
1 polymer ?
#
loop_
_entity_poly.entity_id
_entity_poly.type
_entity_poly.pdbx_seq_one_letter_code
_entity_poly.pdbx_strand_id
1 'polypeptide(L)'
;NVKETGHILLVDYTDLKNRRITEIEAERFLHDGGFDRSGRYFLVAANARHRIAIVDTKEGKLVGVIDSKGQTPHPGRGANFKH
;
A
#
# COMPACT_ATOMS: atom_id res chain seq x y z
N ASN A 1 4.89 -14.93 -3.01
CA ASN A 1 4.00 -13.93 -3.63
C ASN A 1 4.47 -12.56 -3.13
N VAL A 2 4.15 -11.46 -3.84
CA VAL A 2 4.57 -10.09 -3.47
C VAL A 2 4.13 -9.72 -2.04
N LYS A 3 3.01 -10.29 -1.61
CA LYS A 3 2.44 -10.25 -0.25
C LYS A 3 3.39 -10.76 0.86
N GLU A 4 4.01 -11.92 0.68
CA GLU A 4 4.82 -12.55 1.74
C GLU A 4 6.21 -11.90 1.86
N THR A 5 6.71 -11.32 0.76
CA THR A 5 7.96 -10.57 0.74
C THR A 5 7.79 -9.14 1.25
N GLY A 6 6.55 -8.61 1.30
CA GLY A 6 6.28 -7.28 1.84
C GLY A 6 6.63 -6.14 0.89
N HIS A 7 6.52 -6.39 -0.41
CA HIS A 7 6.82 -5.41 -1.45
C HIS A 7 5.52 -4.87 -2.06
N ILE A 8 5.56 -3.65 -2.55
CA ILE A 8 4.49 -3.02 -3.32
C ILE A 8 5.04 -2.70 -4.70
N LEU A 9 4.35 -3.16 -5.75
CA LEU A 9 4.75 -2.92 -7.13
C LEU A 9 3.86 -1.84 -7.73
N LEU A 10 4.47 -0.71 -8.10
CA LEU A 10 3.82 0.27 -8.98
C LEU A 10 4.20 -0.08 -10.41
N VAL A 11 3.22 -0.58 -11.15
CA VAL A 11 3.41 -1.04 -12.53
C VAL A 11 2.86 0.01 -13.49
N ASP A 12 3.72 0.48 -14.39
CA ASP A 12 3.33 1.37 -15.47
C ASP A 12 2.85 0.54 -16.68
N TYR A 13 1.59 0.74 -17.07
CA TYR A 13 0.95 0.01 -18.16
C TYR A 13 0.92 0.79 -19.48
N THR A 14 1.58 1.95 -19.58
CA THR A 14 1.61 2.77 -20.81
C THR A 14 2.30 2.08 -21.98
N ASP A 15 3.32 1.26 -21.71
CA ASP A 15 3.98 0.40 -22.69
C ASP A 15 4.23 -0.99 -22.08
N LEU A 16 3.44 -1.97 -22.53
CA LEU A 16 3.53 -3.35 -22.05
C LEU A 16 4.73 -4.12 -22.61
N LYS A 17 5.40 -3.60 -23.65
CA LYS A 17 6.63 -4.18 -24.20
C LYS A 17 7.84 -3.72 -23.39
N ASN A 18 7.85 -2.44 -22.99
CA ASN A 18 8.90 -1.83 -22.17
C ASN A 18 8.38 -1.50 -20.76
N ARG A 19 8.03 -2.55 -20.01
CA ARG A 19 7.41 -2.41 -18.68
C ARG A 19 8.31 -1.66 -17.70
N ARG A 20 7.82 -0.56 -17.15
CA ARG A 20 8.44 0.13 -16.03
C ARG A 20 7.76 -0.30 -14.73
N ILE A 21 8.53 -0.85 -13.80
CA ILE A 21 8.05 -1.29 -12.49
C ILE A 21 8.88 -0.59 -11.42
N THR A 22 8.21 0.04 -10.47
CA THR A 22 8.84 0.52 -9.23
C THR A 22 8.51 -0.46 -8.13
N GLU A 23 9.55 -1.07 -7.55
CA GLU A 23 9.44 -1.96 -6.42
C GLU A 23 9.71 -1.19 -5.13
N ILE A 24 8.76 -1.23 -4.20
CA ILE A 24 8.80 -0.49 -2.94
C ILE A 24 8.79 -1.51 -1.81
N GLU A 25 9.88 -1.56 -1.05
CA GLU A 25 9.92 -2.30 0.21
C GLU A 25 8.98 -1.62 1.22
N ALA A 26 8.09 -2.38 1.86
CA ALA A 26 7.13 -1.88 2.83
C ALA A 26 7.17 -2.71 4.12
N GLU A 27 6.25 -3.65 4.27
CA GLU A 27 6.15 -4.52 5.44
C GLU A 27 5.59 -5.88 5.01
N ARG A 28 6.03 -6.96 5.65
CA ARG A 28 5.59 -8.31 5.28
C ARG A 28 4.10 -8.53 5.61
N PHE A 29 3.46 -9.40 4.83
CA PHE A 29 2.04 -9.77 4.98
C PHE A 29 1.06 -8.64 4.62
N LEU A 30 1.36 -7.90 3.55
CA LEU A 30 0.40 -6.97 2.95
C LEU A 30 -0.87 -7.72 2.51
N HIS A 31 -2.04 -7.14 2.71
CA HIS A 31 -3.31 -7.83 2.47
C HIS A 31 -4.28 -7.00 1.64
N ASP A 32 -4.94 -6.03 2.27
CA ASP A 32 -5.97 -5.17 1.69
C ASP A 32 -5.72 -3.70 2.04
N GLY A 33 -6.23 -2.81 1.20
CA GLY A 33 -5.93 -1.40 1.27
C GLY A 33 -6.72 -0.59 0.27
N GLY A 34 -6.63 0.72 0.40
CA GLY A 34 -7.32 1.66 -0.49
C GLY A 34 -6.62 3.00 -0.56
N PHE A 35 -7.06 3.78 -1.53
CA PHE A 35 -6.59 5.14 -1.68
C PHE A 35 -7.23 6.06 -0.66
N ASP A 36 -6.45 7.04 -0.21
CA ASP A 36 -7.01 8.22 0.43
C ASP A 36 -7.97 8.95 -0.53
N ARG A 37 -8.73 9.90 0.01
CA ARG A 37 -9.70 10.66 -0.78
C ARG A 37 -9.11 11.35 -2.01
N SER A 38 -7.85 11.81 -1.95
CA SER A 38 -7.20 12.49 -3.08
C SER A 38 -6.77 11.54 -4.20
N GLY A 39 -6.69 10.23 -3.92
CA GLY A 39 -6.16 9.24 -4.85
C GLY A 39 -4.62 9.19 -4.89
N ARG A 40 -3.93 10.00 -4.09
CA ARG A 40 -2.47 10.11 -4.11
C ARG A 40 -1.77 9.12 -3.19
N TYR A 41 -2.36 8.84 -2.03
CA TYR A 41 -1.74 7.95 -1.06
C TYR A 41 -2.47 6.62 -1.04
N PHE A 42 -1.73 5.54 -1.18
CA PHE A 42 -2.25 4.20 -1.03
C PHE A 42 -1.92 3.69 0.37
N LEU A 43 -2.95 3.36 1.15
CA LEU A 43 -2.84 2.82 2.50
C LEU A 43 -3.16 1.33 2.45
N VAL A 44 -2.24 0.49 2.90
CA VAL A 44 -2.37 -0.96 2.85
C VAL A 44 -2.03 -1.61 4.19
N ALA A 45 -2.86 -2.55 4.62
CA ALA A 45 -2.68 -3.28 5.86
C ALA A 45 -1.62 -4.37 5.71
N ALA A 46 -0.59 -4.32 6.55
CA ALA A 46 0.28 -5.45 6.86
C ALA A 46 -0.34 -6.21 8.04
N ASN A 47 -1.40 -6.98 7.75
CA ASN A 47 -2.36 -7.39 8.78
C ASN A 47 -1.74 -8.24 9.90
N ALA A 48 -0.96 -9.26 9.55
CA ALA A 48 -0.27 -10.13 10.51
C ALA A 48 0.85 -9.41 11.28
N ARG A 49 1.17 -8.16 10.92
CA ARG A 49 2.11 -7.29 11.63
C ARG A 49 1.43 -6.15 12.41
N HIS A 50 0.10 -6.06 12.36
CA HIS A 50 -0.67 -5.03 13.06
C HIS A 50 -0.25 -3.61 12.65
N ARG A 51 0.03 -3.43 11.36
CA ARG A 51 0.58 -2.20 10.79
C ARG A 51 -0.15 -1.79 9.51
N ILE A 52 -0.03 -0.52 9.17
CA ILE A 52 -0.48 0.07 7.90
C ILE A 52 0.73 0.72 7.23
N ALA A 53 1.02 0.31 6.00
CA ALA A 53 2.00 0.97 5.15
C ALA A 53 1.32 2.04 4.28
N ILE A 54 2.00 3.15 4.07
CA ILE A 54 1.51 4.31 3.31
C ILE A 54 2.47 4.58 2.17
N VAL A 55 1.97 4.57 0.93
CA VAL A 55 2.75 4.82 -0.28
C VAL A 55 2.25 6.09 -0.97
N ASP A 56 3.16 6.98 -1.36
CA ASP A 56 2.87 8.09 -2.27
C ASP A 56 2.96 7.56 -3.71
N THR A 57 1.82 7.46 -4.40
CA THR A 57 1.77 6.92 -5.76
C THR A 57 2.24 7.92 -6.82
N LYS A 58 2.33 9.21 -6.47
CA LYS A 58 2.89 10.23 -7.36
C LYS A 58 4.40 10.15 -7.39
N GLU A 59 5.01 10.04 -6.22
CA GLU A 59 6.47 9.99 -6.07
C GLU A 59 7.03 8.57 -6.20
N GLY A 60 6.16 7.55 -6.10
CA GLY A 60 6.52 6.15 -6.16
C GLY A 60 7.34 5.67 -4.97
N LYS A 61 7.04 6.16 -3.76
CA LYS A 61 7.86 5.93 -2.57
C LYS A 61 7.02 5.57 -1.35
N LEU A 62 7.60 4.77 -0.45
CA LEU A 62 7.06 4.55 0.89
C LEU A 62 7.15 5.86 1.69
N VAL A 63 6.01 6.31 2.20
CA VAL A 63 5.93 7.45 3.13
C VAL A 63 6.26 6.99 4.55
N GLY A 64 5.74 5.82 4.93
CA GLY A 64 6.04 5.21 6.23
C GLY A 64 5.17 4.00 6.53
N VAL A 65 5.45 3.39 7.69
CA VAL A 65 4.69 2.28 8.25
C VAL A 65 4.30 2.64 9.68
N ILE A 66 3.02 2.55 9.98
CA ILE A 66 2.46 2.93 11.29
C ILE A 66 1.77 1.73 11.95
N ASP A 67 1.75 1.72 13.28
CA ASP A 67 0.99 0.75 14.07
C ASP A 67 -0.52 1.04 13.95
N SER A 68 -1.34 0.01 13.74
CA SER A 68 -2.80 0.16 13.62
C SER A 68 -3.51 0.45 14.94
N LYS A 69 -2.81 0.38 16.07
CA LYS A 69 -3.32 0.43 17.46
C LYS A 69 -4.33 -0.67 17.81
N GLY A 70 -4.50 -1.64 16.93
CA GLY A 70 -5.37 -2.80 17.06
C GLY A 70 -4.74 -4.00 16.35
N GLN A 71 -5.31 -5.18 16.55
CA GLN A 71 -4.79 -6.42 15.99
C GLN A 71 -5.41 -6.72 14.63
N THR A 72 -4.59 -7.27 13.73
CA THR A 72 -4.96 -7.78 12.40
C THR A 72 -5.89 -6.83 11.63
N PRO A 73 -5.43 -5.61 11.29
CA PRO A 73 -6.23 -4.64 10.55
C PRO A 73 -6.67 -5.23 9.20
N HIS A 74 -7.95 -5.06 8.87
CA HIS A 74 -8.56 -5.59 7.66
C HIS A 74 -9.54 -4.56 7.05
N PRO A 75 -9.02 -3.45 6.49
CA PRO A 75 -9.83 -2.27 6.12
C PRO A 75 -10.74 -2.47 4.90
N GLY A 76 -10.60 -3.56 4.13
CA GLY A 76 -11.10 -3.63 2.77
C GLY A 76 -10.43 -2.56 1.92
N ARG A 77 -11.21 -1.62 1.37
CA ARG A 77 -10.70 -0.39 0.72
C ARG A 77 -10.61 0.80 1.68
N GLY A 78 -10.96 0.63 2.95
CA GLY A 78 -11.06 1.69 3.93
C GLY A 78 -12.31 2.57 3.75
N ALA A 79 -12.37 3.65 4.52
CA ALA A 79 -13.44 4.64 4.49
C ALA A 79 -12.86 6.06 4.56
N ASN A 80 -13.17 6.89 3.57
CA ASN A 80 -12.78 8.30 3.52
C ASN A 80 -13.99 9.17 3.84
N PHE A 81 -13.86 10.13 4.77
CA PHE A 81 -14.94 11.03 5.15
C PHE A 81 -14.56 12.51 4.97
N LYS A 82 -15.56 13.37 4.77
CA LYS A 82 -15.48 14.83 4.96
C LYS A 82 -16.37 15.14 6.15
N HIS A 83 -15.81 15.76 7.17
CA HIS A 83 -16.56 16.26 8.30
C HIS A 83 -17.10 17.65 7.98
#